data_AF-A0A3C1QA43-F1
#
_entry.id   AF-A0A3C1QA43-F1
#
_cell.length_a   1.000
_cell.length_b   1.000
_cell.length_c   1.000
_cell.angle_alpha   90.00
_cell.angle_beta   90.00
_cell.angle_gamma   90.00
#
_symmetry.space_group_name_H-M   'P 1'
#
loop_
_entity.id
_entity.type
_entity.pdbx_description
1 polymer ?
#
loop_
_entity_poly.entity_id
_entity_poly.type
_entity_poly.pdbx_seq_one_letter_code
_entity_poly.pdbx_strand_id
1 'polypeptide(L)'
;MRILNRELVLCSELLYVTRAQRGVIMSGDVAGLAELVARAEQTLGKIRDAEKGLLDLAERYSGKAGAERESPDKALSDIIASLSEEETAELKTLRDSIADILVDIDSANAINAMLLRDSIQYIENTVKSIAEADGANSVYSRLGRLDEKAAASAVNETA
;
A
#
# COMPACT_ATOMS: atom_id res chain seq x y z
N MET A 1 -12.52 -25.32 -8.78
CA MET A 1 -12.15 -24.44 -9.92
C MET A 1 -12.81 -23.06 -9.95
N ARG A 2 -14.14 -22.91 -9.79
CA ARG A 2 -14.78 -21.59 -9.96
C ARG A 2 -14.34 -20.52 -8.94
N ILE A 3 -14.10 -20.90 -7.68
CA ILE A 3 -13.66 -19.96 -6.63
C ILE A 3 -12.21 -19.50 -6.89
N LEU A 4 -11.29 -20.42 -7.18
CA LEU A 4 -9.89 -20.12 -7.55
C LEU A 4 -9.78 -19.23 -8.81
N ASN A 5 -10.58 -19.50 -9.85
CA ASN A 5 -10.61 -18.62 -11.02
C ASN A 5 -11.08 -17.20 -10.67
N ARG A 6 -12.07 -17.08 -9.78
CA ARG A 6 -12.52 -15.78 -9.28
C ARG A 6 -11.43 -15.08 -8.47
N GLU A 7 -10.70 -15.81 -7.65
CA GLU A 7 -9.56 -15.31 -6.88
C GLU A 7 -8.46 -14.78 -7.81
N LEU A 8 -8.09 -15.54 -8.85
CA LEU A 8 -7.13 -15.10 -9.87
C LEU A 8 -7.53 -13.76 -10.53
N VAL A 9 -8.82 -13.62 -10.89
CA VAL A 9 -9.35 -12.38 -11.47
C VAL A 9 -9.25 -11.22 -10.47
N LEU A 10 -9.58 -11.46 -9.19
CA LEU A 10 -9.49 -10.44 -8.14
C LEU A 10 -8.04 -10.04 -7.84
N CYS A 11 -7.11 -10.99 -7.80
CA CYS A 11 -5.68 -10.72 -7.67
C CYS A 11 -5.17 -9.90 -8.87
N SER A 12 -5.61 -10.22 -10.09
CA SER A 12 -5.27 -9.45 -11.28
C SER A 12 -5.81 -8.01 -11.22
N GLU A 13 -7.04 -7.82 -10.74
CA GLU A 13 -7.62 -6.49 -10.51
C GLU A 13 -6.83 -5.72 -9.45
N LEU A 14 -6.46 -6.37 -8.33
CA LEU A 14 -5.67 -5.76 -7.28
C LEU A 14 -4.31 -5.30 -7.82
N LEU A 15 -3.63 -6.14 -8.59
CA LEU A 15 -2.36 -5.78 -9.24
C LEU A 15 -2.51 -4.58 -10.17
N TYR A 16 -3.58 -4.53 -10.97
CA TYR A 16 -3.87 -3.39 -11.84
C TYR A 16 -4.02 -2.09 -11.03
N VAL A 17 -4.83 -2.12 -9.97
CA VAL A 17 -5.06 -0.95 -9.11
C VAL A 17 -3.78 -0.51 -8.41
N THR A 18 -3.00 -1.44 -7.85
CA THR A 18 -1.72 -1.14 -7.20
C THR A 18 -0.73 -0.53 -8.18
N ARG A 19 -0.64 -1.02 -9.43
CA ARG A 19 0.21 -0.41 -10.46
C ARG A 19 -0.26 0.99 -10.88
N ALA A 20 -1.58 1.19 -10.97
CA ALA A 20 -2.16 2.49 -11.32
C ALA A 20 -1.86 3.58 -10.29
N GLN A 21 -1.74 3.21 -9.00
CA GLN A 21 -1.39 4.15 -7.93
C GLN A 21 -0.07 4.89 -8.20
N ARG A 22 0.91 4.24 -8.84
CA ARG A 22 2.19 4.86 -9.17
C ARG A 22 2.02 6.17 -9.95
N GLY A 23 1.14 6.17 -10.96
CA GLY A 23 0.92 7.33 -11.82
C GLY A 23 0.38 8.53 -11.03
N VAL A 24 -0.62 8.28 -10.18
CA VAL A 24 -1.24 9.34 -9.36
C VAL A 24 -0.33 9.82 -8.23
N ILE A 25 0.51 8.94 -7.67
CA ILE A 25 1.54 9.32 -6.70
C ILE A 25 2.53 10.28 -7.35
N MET A 26 3.04 9.95 -8.55
CA MET A 26 3.99 10.78 -9.26
C MET A 26 3.41 12.15 -9.69
N SER A 27 2.12 12.23 -9.97
CA SER A 27 1.44 13.50 -10.29
C SER A 27 0.99 14.30 -9.07
N GLY A 28 1.11 13.73 -7.85
CA GLY A 28 0.59 14.35 -6.62
C GLY A 28 -0.94 14.43 -6.57
N ASP A 29 -1.64 13.59 -7.34
CA ASP A 29 -3.11 13.54 -7.34
C ASP A 29 -3.62 12.77 -6.12
N VAL A 30 -3.82 13.50 -5.03
CA VAL A 30 -4.29 12.94 -3.75
C VAL A 30 -5.71 12.36 -3.86
N ALA A 31 -6.58 12.98 -4.67
CA ALA A 31 -7.96 12.52 -4.83
C ALA A 31 -7.99 11.21 -5.62
N GLY A 32 -7.28 11.14 -6.75
CA GLY A 32 -7.15 9.92 -7.53
C GLY A 32 -6.46 8.79 -6.75
N LEU A 33 -5.47 9.11 -5.91
CA LEU A 33 -4.86 8.13 -5.01
C LEU A 33 -5.88 7.57 -4.00
N ALA A 34 -6.70 8.42 -3.38
CA ALA A 34 -7.73 7.98 -2.44
C ALA A 34 -8.76 7.04 -3.10
N GLU A 35 -9.20 7.34 -4.32
CA GLU A 35 -10.11 6.47 -5.08
C GLU A 35 -9.49 5.10 -5.37
N LEU A 36 -8.22 5.06 -5.79
CA LEU A 36 -7.52 3.80 -6.07
C LEU A 36 -7.30 2.98 -4.78
N VAL A 37 -7.00 3.63 -3.66
CA VAL A 37 -6.88 2.95 -2.36
C VAL A 37 -8.22 2.34 -1.95
N ALA A 38 -9.33 3.08 -2.02
CA ALA A 38 -10.65 2.55 -1.69
C ALA A 38 -11.03 1.35 -2.58
N ARG A 39 -10.69 1.40 -3.87
CA ARG A 39 -10.88 0.27 -4.79
C ARG A 39 -10.02 -0.94 -4.40
N ALA A 40 -8.76 -0.73 -4.03
CA ALA A 40 -7.87 -1.80 -3.57
C ALA A 40 -8.42 -2.48 -2.30
N GLU A 41 -8.90 -1.70 -1.33
CA GLU A 41 -9.54 -2.21 -0.10
C GLU A 41 -10.80 -3.03 -0.40
N GLN A 42 -11.64 -2.55 -1.32
CA GLN A 42 -12.82 -3.29 -1.75
C GLN A 42 -12.44 -4.64 -2.41
N THR A 43 -11.41 -4.64 -3.26
CA THR A 43 -10.93 -5.86 -3.90
C THR A 43 -10.33 -6.84 -2.89
N LEU A 44 -9.56 -6.35 -1.91
CA LEU A 44 -9.05 -7.17 -0.81
C LEU A 44 -10.17 -7.81 0.01
N GLY A 45 -11.27 -7.08 0.26
CA GLY A 45 -12.46 -7.63 0.89
C GLY A 45 -13.02 -8.82 0.11
N LYS A 46 -13.15 -8.68 -1.22
CA LYS A 46 -13.63 -9.76 -2.10
C LYS A 46 -12.69 -10.97 -2.14
N ILE A 47 -11.38 -10.76 -2.08
CA ILE A 47 -10.37 -11.85 -2.02
C ILE A 47 -10.57 -12.64 -0.72
N ARG A 48 -10.65 -11.95 0.42
CA ARG A 48 -10.89 -12.59 1.73
C ARG A 48 -12.18 -13.41 1.75
N ASP A 49 -13.24 -12.92 1.09
CA ASP A 49 -14.50 -13.67 0.98
C ASP A 49 -14.34 -14.93 0.10
N ALA A 50 -13.51 -14.87 -0.95
CA ALA A 50 -13.20 -16.04 -1.77
C ALA A 50 -12.39 -17.08 -0.98
N GLU A 51 -11.39 -16.66 -0.22
CA GLU A 51 -10.59 -17.52 0.67
C GLU A 51 -11.46 -18.21 1.72
N LYS A 52 -12.35 -17.47 2.38
CA LYS A 52 -13.34 -18.05 3.30
C LYS A 52 -14.22 -19.09 2.60
N GLY A 53 -14.67 -18.80 1.38
CA GLY A 53 -15.44 -19.76 0.59
C GLY A 53 -14.67 -21.05 0.26
N LEU A 54 -13.36 -20.97 0.07
CA LEU A 54 -12.50 -22.15 -0.10
C LEU A 54 -12.39 -22.96 1.19
N LEU A 55 -12.20 -22.30 2.33
CA LEU A 55 -12.16 -22.94 3.66
C LEU A 55 -13.48 -23.65 3.99
N ASP A 56 -14.61 -22.95 3.81
CA ASP A 56 -15.95 -23.53 4.01
C ASP A 56 -16.17 -24.78 3.14
N LEU A 57 -15.65 -24.77 1.90
CA LEU A 57 -15.73 -25.91 1.01
C LEU A 57 -14.89 -27.08 1.52
N ALA A 58 -13.66 -26.83 1.96
CA ALA A 58 -12.79 -27.84 2.56
C ALA A 58 -13.41 -28.47 3.82
N GLU A 59 -14.01 -27.65 4.70
CA GLU A 59 -14.71 -28.11 5.90
C GLU A 59 -15.96 -28.96 5.58
N ARG A 60 -16.74 -28.57 4.57
CA ARG A 60 -17.89 -29.38 4.14
C ARG A 60 -17.47 -30.74 3.57
N TYR A 61 -16.32 -30.80 2.91
CA TYR A 61 -15.75 -32.05 2.41
C TYR A 61 -15.25 -32.96 3.54
N SER A 62 -14.64 -32.40 4.59
CA SER A 62 -14.23 -33.18 5.76
C SER A 62 -15.43 -33.70 6.56
N GLY A 63 -16.49 -32.90 6.70
CA GLY A 63 -17.70 -33.27 7.45
C GLY A 63 -18.59 -34.32 6.77
N LYS A 64 -18.62 -34.38 5.43
CA LYS A 64 -19.43 -35.36 4.67
C LYS A 64 -18.79 -36.75 4.56
N ALA A 65 -17.49 -36.87 4.79
CA ALA A 65 -16.74 -38.10 4.51
C ALA A 65 -16.90 -39.19 5.59
N GLY A 66 -17.49 -38.89 6.75
CA GLY A 66 -17.67 -39.86 7.83
C GLY A 66 -16.34 -40.33 8.42
N ALA A 67 -16.03 -39.85 9.63
CA ALA A 67 -14.85 -40.17 10.43
C ALA A 67 -13.53 -39.45 10.07
N GLU A 68 -12.99 -38.77 11.10
CA GLU A 68 -11.56 -38.67 11.41
C GLU A 68 -10.58 -38.20 10.31
N ARG A 69 -10.94 -37.20 9.50
CA ARG A 69 -9.90 -36.37 8.86
C ARG A 69 -9.41 -35.29 9.83
N GLU A 70 -8.34 -35.63 10.52
CA GLU A 70 -7.47 -34.70 11.25
C GLU A 70 -7.08 -33.54 10.34
N SER A 71 -7.51 -32.33 10.69
CA SER A 71 -7.16 -31.03 10.08
C SER A 71 -7.70 -30.72 8.67
N PRO A 72 -8.07 -29.46 8.39
CA PRO A 72 -8.51 -29.00 7.07
C PRO A 72 -7.45 -29.19 5.97
N ASP A 73 -6.16 -29.17 6.32
CA ASP A 73 -5.05 -29.38 5.38
C ASP A 73 -5.03 -30.80 4.79
N LYS A 74 -5.34 -31.80 5.61
CA LYS A 74 -5.44 -33.20 5.17
C LYS A 74 -6.66 -33.39 4.27
N ALA A 75 -7.79 -32.75 4.61
CA ALA A 75 -8.99 -32.76 3.77
C ALA A 75 -8.75 -32.13 2.39
N LEU A 76 -8.02 -31.01 2.32
CA LEU A 76 -7.59 -30.39 1.05
C LEU A 76 -6.67 -31.31 0.24
N SER A 77 -5.69 -31.93 0.89
CA SER A 77 -4.77 -32.88 0.24
C SER A 77 -5.52 -34.07 -0.36
N ASP A 78 -6.52 -34.58 0.35
CA ASP A 78 -7.35 -35.68 -0.12
C ASP A 78 -8.31 -35.28 -1.25
N ILE A 79 -8.81 -34.04 -1.25
CA ILE A 79 -9.57 -33.49 -2.39
C ILE A 79 -8.68 -33.47 -3.62
N ILE A 80 -7.45 -32.94 -3.50
CA ILE A 80 -6.49 -32.89 -4.61
C ILE A 80 -6.16 -34.30 -5.11
N ALA A 81 -5.98 -35.26 -4.21
CA ALA A 81 -5.72 -36.67 -4.58
C ALA A 81 -6.90 -37.35 -5.29
N SER A 82 -8.12 -36.82 -5.15
CA SER A 82 -9.33 -37.34 -5.81
C SER A 82 -9.61 -36.73 -7.19
N LEU A 83 -8.86 -35.69 -7.58
CA LEU A 83 -9.00 -35.02 -8.88
C LEU A 83 -8.38 -35.86 -9.99
N SER A 84 -8.85 -35.66 -11.22
CA SER A 84 -8.17 -36.20 -12.39
C SER A 84 -6.78 -35.55 -12.58
N GLU A 85 -5.95 -36.15 -13.44
CA GLU A 85 -4.64 -35.58 -13.78
C GLU A 85 -4.78 -34.20 -14.44
N GLU A 86 -5.79 -34.03 -15.29
CA GLU A 86 -6.12 -32.77 -15.96
C GLU A 86 -6.57 -31.70 -14.96
N GLU A 87 -7.49 -32.03 -14.04
CA GLU A 87 -7.95 -31.12 -13.00
C GLU A 87 -6.82 -30.72 -12.04
N THR A 88 -5.93 -31.65 -11.73
CA THR A 88 -4.75 -31.40 -10.91
C THR A 88 -3.78 -30.43 -11.59
N ALA A 89 -3.53 -30.62 -12.89
CA ALA A 89 -2.67 -29.74 -13.68
C ALA A 89 -3.24 -28.32 -13.78
N GLU A 90 -4.56 -28.19 -13.99
CA GLU A 90 -5.25 -26.90 -13.99
C GLU A 90 -5.15 -26.20 -12.63
N LEU A 91 -5.35 -26.93 -11.53
CA LEU A 91 -5.29 -26.36 -10.18
C LEU A 91 -3.88 -25.87 -9.84
N LYS A 92 -2.86 -26.65 -10.23
CA LYS A 92 -1.46 -26.25 -10.09
C LYS A 92 -1.17 -24.96 -10.88
N THR A 93 -1.63 -24.89 -12.12
CA THR A 93 -1.46 -23.70 -12.97
C THR A 93 -2.11 -22.46 -12.37
N LEU A 94 -3.34 -22.60 -11.85
CA LEU A 94 -4.04 -21.51 -11.18
C LEU A 94 -3.31 -21.03 -9.93
N ARG A 95 -2.85 -21.97 -9.09
CA ARG A 95 -2.09 -21.65 -7.87
C ARG A 95 -0.80 -20.91 -8.20
N ASP A 96 -0.04 -21.44 -9.16
CA ASP A 96 1.24 -20.84 -9.55
C ASP A 96 1.02 -19.44 -10.14
N SER A 97 -0.03 -19.24 -10.94
CA SER A 97 -0.42 -17.92 -11.46
C SER A 97 -0.81 -16.93 -10.37
N ILE A 98 -1.57 -17.37 -9.36
CA ILE A 98 -1.93 -16.53 -8.20
C ILE A 98 -0.67 -16.14 -7.43
N ALA A 99 0.23 -17.10 -7.18
CA ALA A 99 1.48 -16.83 -6.47
C ALA A 99 2.35 -15.79 -7.20
N ASP A 100 2.49 -15.90 -8.51
CA ASP A 100 3.23 -14.93 -9.32
C ASP A 100 2.61 -13.53 -9.24
N ILE A 101 1.28 -13.44 -9.31
CA ILE A 101 0.57 -12.15 -9.17
C ILE A 101 0.77 -11.54 -7.78
N LEU A 102 0.80 -12.35 -6.72
CA LEU A 102 1.05 -11.85 -5.36
C LEU A 102 2.46 -11.27 -5.22
N VAL A 103 3.47 -11.89 -5.83
CA VAL A 103 4.84 -11.33 -5.90
C VAL A 103 4.84 -9.99 -6.63
N ASP A 104 4.12 -9.90 -7.74
CA ASP A 104 4.00 -8.67 -8.52
C ASP A 104 3.27 -7.55 -7.75
N ILE A 105 2.26 -7.88 -6.94
CA ILE A 105 1.55 -6.93 -6.08
C ILE A 105 2.51 -6.39 -5.02
N ASP A 106 3.27 -7.27 -4.36
CA ASP A 106 4.21 -6.88 -3.30
C ASP A 106 5.30 -5.94 -3.84
N SER A 107 5.86 -6.28 -5.00
CA SER A 107 6.83 -5.44 -5.71
C SER A 107 6.27 -4.07 -6.08
N ALA A 108 5.06 -4.02 -6.66
CA ALA A 108 4.41 -2.75 -7.01
C ALA A 108 4.11 -1.89 -5.77
N ASN A 109 3.66 -2.52 -4.69
CA ASN A 109 3.37 -1.84 -3.44
C ASN A 109 4.64 -1.29 -2.78
N ALA A 110 5.75 -2.02 -2.81
CA ALA A 110 7.04 -1.55 -2.31
C ALA A 110 7.52 -0.29 -3.05
N ILE A 111 7.37 -0.27 -4.38
CA ILE A 111 7.69 0.91 -5.20
C ILE A 111 6.79 2.09 -4.81
N ASN A 112 5.48 1.89 -4.67
CA ASN A 112 4.55 2.96 -4.28
C ASN A 112 4.88 3.51 -2.89
N ALA A 113 5.20 2.64 -1.93
CA ALA A 113 5.59 3.05 -0.58
C ALA A 113 6.88 3.89 -0.57
N MET A 114 7.86 3.53 -1.40
CA MET A 114 9.08 4.31 -1.58
C MET A 114 8.77 5.71 -2.13
N LEU A 115 7.98 5.80 -3.20
CA LEU A 115 7.60 7.09 -3.82
C LEU A 115 6.84 8.01 -2.84
N LEU A 116 5.95 7.44 -2.04
CA LEU A 116 5.22 8.19 -1.01
C LEU A 116 6.17 8.73 0.07
N ARG A 117 7.12 7.93 0.53
CA ARG A 117 8.15 8.36 1.50
C ARG A 117 8.99 9.50 0.95
N ASP A 118 9.46 9.37 -0.29
CA ASP A 118 10.26 10.40 -0.96
C ASP A 118 9.47 11.71 -1.08
N SER A 119 8.19 11.62 -1.44
CA SER A 119 7.28 12.77 -1.56
C SER A 119 7.08 13.48 -0.21
N ILE A 120 6.85 12.71 0.87
CA ILE A 120 6.71 13.25 2.23
C ILE A 120 8.00 13.93 2.68
N GLN A 121 9.14 13.26 2.49
CA GLN A 121 10.46 13.80 2.85
C GLN A 121 10.75 15.12 2.13
N TYR A 122 10.39 15.22 0.85
CA TYR A 122 10.52 16.45 0.08
C TYR A 122 9.65 17.59 0.64
N ILE A 123 8.39 17.30 0.98
CA ILE A 123 7.47 18.27 1.59
C ILE A 123 8.02 18.75 2.93
N GLU A 124 8.46 17.85 3.80
CA GLU A 124 9.03 18.18 5.12
C GLU A 124 10.28 19.06 5.00
N ASN A 125 11.19 18.72 4.08
CA ASN A 125 12.39 19.53 3.82
C ASN A 125 12.04 20.93 3.31
N THR A 126 11.01 21.03 2.46
CA THR A 126 10.54 22.31 1.92
C THR A 126 9.95 23.18 3.03
N VAL A 127 9.08 22.61 3.88
CA VAL A 127 8.48 23.31 5.02
C VAL A 127 9.57 23.78 5.98
N LYS A 128 10.54 22.93 6.30
CA LYS A 128 11.69 23.29 7.15
C LYS A 128 12.50 24.45 6.57
N SER A 129 12.78 24.41 5.27
CA SER A 129 13.54 25.47 4.59
C SER A 129 12.81 26.81 4.63
N ILE A 130 11.49 26.83 4.46
CA ILE A 130 10.67 28.04 4.57
C ILE A 130 10.68 28.56 6.01
N ALA A 131 10.48 27.69 7.00
CA ALA A 131 10.47 28.06 8.41
C ALA A 131 11.83 28.62 8.89
N GLU A 132 12.94 28.08 8.40
CA GLU A 132 14.29 28.57 8.71
C GLU A 132 14.61 29.90 8.01
N ALA A 133 14.07 30.13 6.80
CA ALA A 133 14.24 31.39 6.08
C ALA A 133 13.60 32.59 6.81
N ASP A 134 12.46 32.39 7.49
CA ASP A 134 11.82 33.41 8.34
C ASP A 134 12.66 33.76 9.58
N GLY A 135 13.48 32.83 10.08
CA GLY A 135 14.38 33.07 11.22
C GLY A 135 15.71 33.76 10.85
N ALA A 136 16.21 33.54 9.63
CA ALA A 136 17.56 33.97 9.24
C ALA A 136 17.62 35.34 8.54
N ASN A 137 16.51 35.80 7.93
CA ASN A 137 16.53 36.95 7.03
C ASN A 137 15.99 38.26 7.64
N SER A 138 16.23 38.48 8.93
CA SER A 138 15.94 39.76 9.55
C SER A 138 17.06 40.78 9.30
N VAL A 139 17.23 41.17 8.03
CA VAL A 139 17.96 42.41 7.66
C VAL A 139 17.27 43.62 8.31
N TYR A 140 15.95 43.55 8.50
CA TYR A 140 15.14 44.56 9.20
C TYR A 140 15.52 44.72 10.69
N SER A 141 15.79 43.61 11.38
CA SER A 141 16.28 43.58 12.77
C SER A 141 17.67 44.19 12.92
N ARG A 142 18.58 43.97 11.95
CA ARG A 142 19.93 44.55 11.98
C ARG A 142 19.91 46.04 11.69
N LEU A 143 19.05 46.53 10.79
CA LEU A 143 18.90 47.96 10.54
C LEU A 143 18.33 48.69 11.76
N GLY A 144 17.28 48.15 12.38
CA GLY A 144 16.69 48.75 13.59
C GLY A 144 17.66 48.84 14.78
N ARG A 145 18.52 47.82 14.96
CA ARG A 145 19.57 47.85 16.01
C ARG A 145 20.72 48.81 15.73
N LEU A 146 20.96 49.19 14.47
CA LEU A 146 21.98 50.18 14.12
C LEU A 146 21.48 51.59 14.40
N ASP A 147 20.21 51.88 14.10
CA ASP A 147 19.59 53.17 14.40
C ASP A 147 19.47 53.42 15.92
N GLU A 148 19.11 52.41 16.71
CA GLU A 148 19.07 52.55 18.18
C GLU A 148 20.44 52.85 18.79
N LYS A 149 21.50 52.22 18.29
CA LYS A 149 22.87 52.50 18.75
C LYS A 149 23.35 53.88 18.36
N ALA A 150 23.02 54.35 17.15
CA ALA A 150 23.36 55.70 16.71
C ALA A 150 22.60 56.76 17.52
N ALA A 151 21.31 56.54 17.79
CA ALA A 151 20.50 57.42 18.63
C ALA A 151 21.00 57.47 20.08
N ALA A 152 21.36 56.32 20.67
CA ALA A 152 21.89 56.26 22.03
C ALA A 152 23.27 56.93 22.18
N SER A 153 24.11 56.91 21.14
CA SER A 153 25.42 57.57 21.15
C SER A 153 25.29 59.09 21.06
N ALA A 154 24.33 59.61 20.29
CA ALA A 154 24.11 61.05 20.13
C ALA A 154 23.57 61.72 21.41
N VAL A 155 22.78 61.00 22.21
CA VAL A 155 22.23 61.51 23.47
C VAL A 155 23.30 61.62 24.57
N ASN A 156 24.35 60.79 24.51
CA ASN A 156 25.39 60.74 25.54
C ASN A 156 26.52 61.77 25.32
N GLU A 157 26.61 62.40 24.14
CA GLU A 157 27.55 63.50 23.86
C GLU A 157 26.98 64.89 24.18
N THR A 158 25.69 64.97 24.52
CA THR A 158 24.97 66.22 24.83
C THR A 158 24.64 66.43 26.31
N ALA A 159 25.19 65.60 27.21
CA ALA A 159 24.97 65.66 28.66
C ALA A 159 26.19 66.23 29.42
#